data_AF-A0A7W5HJ28-F1
#
_entry.id   AF-A0A7W5HJ28-F1
#
_cell.length_a   1.000
_cell.length_b   1.000
_cell.length_c   1.000
_cell.angle_alpha   90.00
_cell.angle_beta   90.00
_cell.angle_gamma   90.00
#
_symmetry.space_group_name_H-M   'P 1'
#
loop_
_entity.id
_entity.type
_entity.pdbx_description
1 polymer ?
#
loop_
_entity_poly.entity_id
_entity_poly.type
_entity_poly.pdbx_seq_one_letter_code
_entity_poly.pdbx_strand_id
1 'polypeptide(L)'
;MSLTLTSTDPGVSYYLQQIDADKTVTQDEFEKLSKNADRWADSMDYKELGGTMKAVQDAADVLAAAIQALARTARTGGLEKDALDAVTGATEFQLAYVIGAYKTSFEGVQKTS
;
A
#
# COMPACT_ATOMS: atom_id res chain seq x y z
N MET A 1 -9.05 -0.91 15.08
CA MET A 1 -9.40 0.02 13.98
C MET A 1 -9.00 -0.66 12.68
N SER A 2 -9.72 -0.44 11.58
CA SER A 2 -9.39 -1.04 10.28
C SER A 2 -9.39 0.04 9.21
N LEU A 3 -8.26 0.20 8.53
CA LEU A 3 -8.16 1.03 7.34
C LEU A 3 -8.81 0.28 6.17
N THR A 4 -9.97 0.77 5.72
CA THR A 4 -10.67 0.23 4.55
C THR A 4 -10.35 1.08 3.33
N LEU A 5 -9.77 0.46 2.31
CA LEU A 5 -9.50 1.09 1.02
C LEU A 5 -10.50 0.59 0.00
N THR A 6 -11.03 1.51 -0.82
CA THR A 6 -11.90 1.16 -1.95
C THR A 6 -11.31 1.72 -3.24
N SER A 7 -11.47 0.98 -4.32
CA SER A 7 -11.04 1.38 -5.66
C SER A 7 -12.19 1.23 -6.65
N THR A 8 -12.24 2.14 -7.62
CA THR A 8 -13.14 2.04 -8.78
C THR A 8 -12.56 1.12 -9.87
N ASP A 9 -11.27 0.80 -9.81
CA ASP A 9 -10.66 -0.19 -10.68
C ASP A 9 -11.08 -1.61 -10.24
N PRO A 10 -11.72 -2.42 -11.11
CA PRO A 10 -12.22 -3.74 -10.73
C PRO A 10 -11.12 -4.71 -10.29
N GLY A 11 -9.91 -4.59 -10.86
CA GLY A 11 -8.76 -5.44 -10.53
C GLY A 11 -8.26 -5.14 -9.12
N VAL A 12 -8.05 -3.86 -8.80
CA VAL A 12 -7.65 -3.42 -7.45
C VAL A 12 -8.75 -3.67 -6.43
N SER A 13 -10.01 -3.42 -6.80
CA SER A 13 -11.17 -3.62 -5.91
C SER A 13 -11.31 -5.08 -5.46
N TYR A 14 -11.05 -6.05 -6.36
CA TYR A 14 -11.01 -7.46 -6.00
C TYR A 14 -9.98 -7.75 -4.90
N TYR A 15 -8.74 -7.25 -5.04
CA TYR A 15 -7.70 -7.49 -4.02
C TYR A 15 -8.02 -6.79 -2.70
N LEU A 16 -8.55 -5.57 -2.73
CA LEU A 16 -8.94 -4.84 -1.53
C LEU A 16 -10.07 -5.57 -0.76
N GLN A 17 -11.05 -6.12 -1.47
CA GLN A 17 -12.12 -6.90 -0.86
C GLN A 17 -11.63 -8.21 -0.23
N GLN A 18 -10.66 -8.90 -0.85
CA GLN A 18 -10.05 -10.10 -0.27
C GLN A 18 -9.31 -9.75 1.04
N ILE A 19 -8.51 -8.67 1.02
CA ILE A 19 -7.79 -8.18 2.20
C ILE A 19 -8.75 -7.84 3.35
N ASP A 20 -9.86 -7.17 3.05
CA ASP A 20 -10.88 -6.81 4.06
C ASP A 20 -11.64 -8.04 4.59
N ALA A 21 -11.91 -9.04 3.74
CA ALA A 21 -12.63 -10.25 4.12
C ALA A 21 -11.82 -11.14 5.07
N ASP A 22 -10.52 -11.30 4.81
CA ASP A 22 -9.67 -12.23 5.55
C ASP A 22 -9.16 -11.66 6.88
N LYS A 23 -9.40 -10.37 7.17
CA LYS A 23 -8.94 -9.60 8.37
C LYS A 23 -7.44 -9.65 8.64
N THR A 24 -6.70 -10.45 7.90
CA THR A 24 -5.27 -10.72 7.97
C THR A 24 -4.80 -11.06 6.57
N VAL A 25 -3.64 -10.53 6.19
CA VAL A 25 -2.98 -10.88 4.93
C VAL A 25 -1.80 -11.78 5.26
N THR A 26 -1.81 -12.99 4.72
CA THR A 26 -0.68 -13.93 4.84
C THR A 26 0.51 -13.46 4.00
N GLN A 27 1.71 -13.98 4.30
CA GLN A 27 2.90 -13.65 3.51
C GLN A 27 2.74 -14.05 2.03
N ASP A 28 2.17 -15.22 1.75
CA ASP A 28 1.94 -15.70 0.38
C ASP A 28 0.97 -14.79 -0.39
N GLU A 29 -0.08 -14.28 0.26
CA GLU A 29 -1.02 -13.32 -0.34
C GLU A 29 -0.35 -11.98 -0.61
N PHE A 30 0.47 -11.50 0.33
CA PHE A 30 1.26 -10.29 0.14
C PHE A 30 2.24 -10.43 -1.05
N GLU A 31 2.94 -11.55 -1.16
CA GLU A 31 3.86 -11.82 -2.28
C GLU A 31 3.13 -11.89 -3.63
N LYS A 32 1.92 -12.49 -3.66
CA LYS A 32 1.08 -12.51 -4.86
C LYS A 32 0.64 -11.10 -5.24
N LEU A 33 0.22 -10.29 -4.26
CA LEU A 33 -0.18 -8.91 -4.48
C LEU A 33 0.96 -8.08 -5.07
N SER A 34 2.16 -8.17 -4.48
CA SER A 34 3.37 -7.51 -4.97
C SER A 34 3.70 -7.91 -6.42
N LYS A 35 3.77 -9.21 -6.72
CA LYS A 35 4.04 -9.70 -8.09
C LYS A 35 3.00 -9.24 -9.11
N ASN A 36 1.73 -9.18 -8.71
CA ASN A 36 0.67 -8.69 -9.57
C ASN A 36 0.79 -7.19 -9.80
N ALA A 37 1.10 -6.40 -8.76
CA ALA A 37 1.34 -4.96 -8.90
C ALA A 37 2.48 -4.67 -9.87
N ASP A 38 3.59 -5.41 -9.76
CA ASP A 38 4.72 -5.29 -10.68
C ASP A 38 4.35 -5.63 -12.11
N ARG A 39 3.62 -6.74 -12.31
CA ARG A 39 3.14 -7.11 -13.66
C ARG A 39 2.28 -6.03 -14.29
N TRP A 40 1.41 -5.38 -13.50
CA TRP A 40 0.57 -4.27 -14.00
C TRP A 40 1.41 -3.06 -14.38
N ALA A 41 2.39 -2.68 -13.56
CA ALA A 41 3.32 -1.59 -13.88
C ALA A 41 4.17 -1.90 -15.13
N ASP A 42 4.70 -3.11 -15.24
CA ASP A 42 5.51 -3.56 -16.38
C ASP A 42 4.70 -3.67 -17.68
N SER A 43 3.37 -3.81 -17.59
CA SER A 43 2.47 -3.85 -18.75
C SER A 43 2.21 -2.48 -19.38
N MET A 44 2.63 -1.38 -18.74
CA MET A 44 2.44 -0.03 -19.26
C MET A 44 3.41 0.24 -20.42
N ASP A 45 2.90 0.32 -21.64
CA ASP A 45 3.68 0.65 -22.85
C ASP A 45 3.86 2.18 -23.03
N TYR A 46 4.25 2.87 -21.95
CA TYR A 46 4.55 4.31 -21.97
C TYR A 46 6.01 4.54 -21.62
N LYS A 47 6.89 4.49 -22.62
CA LYS A 47 8.35 4.63 -22.47
C LYS A 47 8.76 5.88 -21.70
N GLU A 48 8.00 6.97 -21.84
CA GLU A 48 8.24 8.25 -21.16
C GLU A 48 7.99 8.18 -19.65
N LEU A 49 7.13 7.25 -19.19
CA LEU A 49 6.75 7.07 -17.80
C LEU A 49 7.49 5.92 -17.12
N GLY A 50 8.14 5.03 -17.88
CA GLY A 50 8.76 3.81 -17.35
C GLY A 50 9.75 4.07 -16.21
N GLY A 51 10.60 5.09 -16.32
CA GLY A 51 11.55 5.46 -15.26
C GLY A 51 10.86 5.93 -13.97
N THR A 52 9.81 6.74 -14.10
CA THR A 52 9.04 7.25 -12.96
C THR A 52 8.20 6.15 -12.32
N MET A 53 7.58 5.28 -13.11
CA MET A 53 6.82 4.14 -12.62
C MET A 53 7.72 3.16 -11.85
N LYS A 54 8.92 2.88 -12.37
CA LYS A 54 9.89 2.04 -11.66
C LYS A 54 10.31 2.64 -10.32
N ALA A 55 10.51 3.96 -10.26
CA ALA A 55 10.79 4.64 -8.99
C ALA A 55 9.63 4.54 -7.98
N VAL A 56 8.38 4.54 -8.44
CA VAL A 56 7.20 4.31 -7.59
C VAL A 56 7.18 2.88 -7.06
N GLN A 57 7.45 1.87 -7.91
CA GLN A 57 7.54 0.47 -7.48
C GLN A 57 8.60 0.28 -6.39
N ASP A 58 9.83 0.77 -6.62
CA ASP A 58 10.93 0.64 -5.67
C ASP A 58 10.61 1.34 -4.33
N ALA A 59 9.96 2.51 -4.38
CA ALA A 59 9.53 3.22 -3.18
C ALA A 59 8.42 2.46 -2.41
N ALA A 60 7.48 1.84 -3.13
CA ALA A 60 6.43 1.02 -2.53
C ALA A 60 7.00 -0.21 -1.81
N ASP A 61 7.97 -0.89 -2.42
CA ASP A 61 8.66 -2.03 -1.82
C ASP A 61 9.40 -1.64 -0.53
N VAL A 62 10.11 -0.51 -0.57
CA VAL A 62 10.82 0.02 0.62
C VAL A 62 9.83 0.35 1.74
N LEU A 63 8.72 1.02 1.42
CA LEU A 63 7.69 1.36 2.40
C LEU A 63 7.06 0.11 3.01
N ALA A 64 6.71 -0.88 2.19
CA ALA A 64 6.11 -2.12 2.67
C ALA A 64 7.07 -2.90 3.58
N ALA A 65 8.35 -3.02 3.18
CA ALA A 65 9.39 -3.65 4.00
C ALA A 65 9.58 -2.95 5.34
N ALA A 66 9.55 -1.61 5.36
CA ALA A 66 9.66 -0.80 6.57
C ALA A 66 8.46 -1.04 7.53
N ILE A 67 7.23 -1.08 7.00
CA ILE A 67 6.02 -1.37 7.79
C ILE A 67 6.11 -2.78 8.40
N GLN A 68 6.52 -3.78 7.63
CA GLN A 68 6.70 -5.14 8.14
C GLN A 68 7.78 -5.20 9.23
N ALA A 69 8.89 -4.47 9.06
CA ALA A 69 9.96 -4.39 10.06
C ALA A 69 9.49 -3.71 11.34
N LEU A 70 8.71 -2.63 11.24
CA LEU A 70 8.08 -1.95 12.37
C LEU A 70 7.13 -2.90 13.12
N ALA A 71 6.24 -3.59 12.40
CA ALA A 71 5.32 -4.56 12.98
C ALA A 71 6.04 -5.71 13.69
N ARG A 72 7.11 -6.26 13.09
CA ARG A 72 7.96 -7.28 13.72
C ARG A 72 8.58 -6.75 15.01
N THR A 73 9.17 -5.56 14.96
CA THR A 73 9.83 -4.93 16.13
C THR A 73 8.83 -4.68 17.25
N ALA A 74 7.64 -4.17 16.93
CA ALA A 74 6.56 -3.94 17.89
C ALA A 74 6.11 -5.26 18.56
N ARG A 75 6.01 -6.34 17.78
CA ARG A 75 5.62 -7.67 18.28
C ARG A 75 6.70 -8.30 19.17
N THR A 76 7.97 -8.20 18.80
CA THR A 76 9.09 -8.78 19.58
C THR A 76 9.46 -7.94 20.79
N GLY A 77 9.18 -6.64 20.76
CA GLY A 77 9.51 -5.69 21.82
C GLY A 77 8.64 -5.79 23.07
N GLY A 78 7.59 -6.62 23.08
CA GLY A 78 6.70 -6.78 24.22
C GLY A 78 5.95 -5.50 24.60
N LEU A 79 5.63 -4.66 23.60
CA LEU A 79 4.92 -3.40 23.82
C LEU A 79 3.56 -3.64 24.49
N GLU A 80 3.22 -2.79 25.46
CA GLU A 80 1.89 -2.76 26.04
C GLU A 80 0.85 -2.31 24.99
N LYS A 81 -0.42 -2.66 25.25
CA LYS A 81 -1.54 -2.39 24.32
C LYS A 81 -1.58 -0.93 23.86
N ASP A 82 -1.46 0.02 24.78
CA ASP A 82 -1.54 1.45 24.46
C ASP A 82 -0.40 1.91 23.53
N ALA A 83 0.79 1.35 23.72
CA ALA A 83 1.93 1.62 22.84
C ALA A 83 1.76 0.98 21.46
N LEU A 84 1.19 -0.22 21.38
CA LEU A 84 0.84 -0.86 20.10
C LEU A 84 -0.23 -0.05 19.33
N ASP A 85 -1.23 0.45 20.05
CA ASP A 85 -2.30 1.28 19.46
C ASP A 85 -1.70 2.60 18.94
N ALA A 86 -0.76 3.22 19.66
CA ALA A 86 -0.07 4.43 19.21
C ALA A 86 0.80 4.19 17.96
N VAL A 87 1.56 3.09 17.91
CA VAL A 87 2.37 2.70 16.73
C VAL A 87 1.48 2.42 15.53
N THR A 88 0.35 1.74 15.75
CA THR A 88 -0.64 1.47 14.71
C THR A 88 -1.18 2.77 14.13
N GLY A 89 -1.64 3.68 15.00
CA GLY A 89 -2.16 4.99 14.58
C GLY A 89 -1.12 5.82 13.82
N ALA A 90 0.13 5.86 14.29
CA ALA A 90 1.22 6.56 13.59
C ALA A 90 1.47 5.98 12.19
N THR A 91 1.41 4.66 12.04
CA THR A 91 1.56 3.97 10.75
C THR A 91 0.39 4.30 9.81
N GLU A 92 -0.84 4.32 10.33
CA GLU A 92 -2.03 4.71 9.55
C GLU A 92 -1.93 6.15 9.03
N PHE A 93 -1.41 7.10 9.82
CA PHE A 93 -1.19 8.47 9.36
C PHE A 93 -0.17 8.56 8.21
N GLN A 94 0.88 7.73 8.21
CA GLN A 94 1.83 7.67 7.09
C GLN A 94 1.16 7.11 5.83
N LEU A 95 0.33 6.08 5.95
CA LEU A 95 -0.44 5.55 4.83
C LEU A 95 -1.44 6.58 4.29
N ALA A 96 -2.12 7.32 5.18
CA ALA A 96 -3.02 8.40 4.80
C ALA A 96 -2.30 9.52 4.03
N TYR A 97 -1.07 9.86 4.42
CA TYR A 97 -0.23 10.81 3.69
C TYR A 97 0.09 10.33 2.26
N VAL A 98 0.47 9.07 2.10
CA VAL A 98 0.72 8.46 0.77
C VAL A 98 -0.53 8.46 -0.10
N ILE A 99 -1.67 8.05 0.46
CA ILE A 99 -2.97 8.08 -0.25
C ILE A 99 -3.36 9.52 -0.63
N GLY A 100 -3.12 10.48 0.27
CA GLY A 100 -3.33 11.90 0.00
C GLY A 100 -2.50 12.39 -1.19
N ALA A 101 -1.22 12.02 -1.27
CA ALA A 101 -0.35 12.35 -2.38
C ALA A 101 -0.84 11.74 -3.71
N TYR A 102 -1.31 10.49 -3.69
CA TYR A 102 -1.94 9.86 -4.86
C TYR A 102 -3.16 10.65 -5.34
N LYS A 103 -4.09 10.97 -4.42
CA LYS A 103 -5.32 11.70 -4.76
C LYS A 103 -5.03 13.08 -5.34
N THR A 104 -4.19 13.88 -4.68
CA THR A 104 -3.89 15.25 -5.15
C THR A 104 -3.17 15.27 -6.48
N SER A 105 -2.35 14.25 -6.78
CA SER A 105 -1.57 14.18 -8.01
C SER A 105 -2.38 13.64 -9.19
N PHE A 106 -3.12 12.54 -9.03
CA PHE A 106 -3.81 11.89 -10.14
C PHE A 106 -5.26 12.37 -10.35
N GLU A 107 -6.02 12.68 -9.28
CA GLU A 107 -7.36 13.28 -9.45
C GLU A 107 -7.28 14.72 -9.99
N GLY A 108 -6.14 15.40 -9.77
CA GLY A 108 -5.84 16.70 -10.37
C GLY A 108 -5.62 16.63 -11.88
N VAL A 109 -4.90 15.59 -12.36
CA VAL A 109 -4.61 15.37 -13.79
C VAL A 109 -5.86 15.07 -14.59
N GLN A 110 -6.81 14.29 -14.03
CA GLN A 110 -8.06 13.94 -14.70
C GLN A 110 -9.02 15.12 -14.93
N LYS A 111 -8.87 16.25 -14.22
CA LYS A 111 -9.75 17.43 -14.40
C LYS A 111 -9.36 18.35 -15.55
N THR A 112 -8.15 18.17 -16.11
CA THR A 112 -7.60 19.01 -17.19
C THR A 112 -7.66 18.35 -18.58
N SER A 113 -8.23 17.15 -18.67
CA SER A 113 -8.53 16.41 -19.92
C SER A 113 -10.02 16.40 -20.19
#